data_AF-A0A1L7LJK1-F1
#
_entry.id   AF-A0A1L7LJK1-F1
#
_cell.length_a   1.000
_cell.length_b   1.000
_cell.length_c   1.000
_cell.angle_alpha   90.00
_cell.angle_beta   90.00
_cell.angle_gamma   90.00
#
_symmetry.space_group_name_H-M   'P 1'
#
loop_
_entity.id
_entity.type
_entity.pdbx_description
1 polymer ?
#
loop_
_entity_poly.entity_id
_entity_poly.type
_entity_poly.pdbx_seq_one_letter_code
_entity_poly.pdbx_strand_id
1 'polypeptide(L)'
;MKMKRKLLSLVSVLTILLGAFWATKIVKADQVTNYTNTASITKSDGKALSNDPSNAVNYWEPLSFSNSITFPDEVSIKAGDTLTIKLPEQLQFTTALTFDVMHTNGQLAGKATTDPNTGEVTVTFTDIFEKLPNDKAMTLNFNAQLNHNNISIPGVVNFNYNNVAYSTYVKDKDITPISPDVNKVGYQDKSNPGLIHWKVLINNKQGAIDNLTLTDVVGEDQEIVKESLVAARLQYVAGDDVDNLDEAASRPYAEDFSKNVAYQTNDSGLTTGFTYTIPGSSNNAIFISYTTRLTSAQSAGKDVSNTIAISGNNINYSNQTGYARIEFAYGRASSRVKRQAETTTVTETTTSSSSETTTSEATTETSTTNNNSTTTETATSTTGTSTTQTKATVSQTNVPTTTNITTTSKQVTKQKAKFVLPSTGEQAGLLLTTVGLVIVAVAGVYFYRTRR
;
A
#
# COMPACT_ATOMS: atom_id res chain seq x y z
N MET A 1 -33.71 68.39 -20.68
CA MET A 1 -33.92 67.01 -20.14
C MET A 1 -32.86 65.97 -20.54
N LYS A 2 -31.71 66.30 -21.18
CA LYS A 2 -30.75 65.29 -21.65
C LYS A 2 -29.59 64.95 -20.69
N MET A 3 -29.28 65.75 -19.67
CA MET A 3 -28.20 65.45 -18.71
C MET A 3 -28.63 64.61 -17.50
N LYS A 4 -29.90 64.72 -17.05
CA LYS A 4 -30.38 63.96 -15.88
C LYS A 4 -30.49 62.45 -16.13
N ARG A 5 -30.70 62.01 -17.39
CA ARG A 5 -30.70 60.59 -17.77
C ARG A 5 -29.29 59.99 -17.92
N LYS A 6 -28.27 60.81 -18.22
CA LYS A 6 -26.87 60.35 -18.32
C LYS A 6 -26.21 60.16 -16.95
N LEU A 7 -26.55 61.01 -15.96
CA LEU A 7 -26.05 60.86 -14.60
C LEU A 7 -26.65 59.64 -13.89
N LEU A 8 -27.93 59.36 -14.12
CA LEU A 8 -28.61 58.17 -13.57
C LEU A 8 -28.08 56.85 -14.18
N SER A 9 -27.72 56.88 -15.47
CA SER A 9 -27.06 55.76 -16.15
C SER A 9 -25.63 55.52 -15.63
N LEU A 10 -24.88 56.58 -15.29
CA LEU A 10 -23.53 56.44 -14.74
C LEU A 10 -23.53 55.87 -13.32
N VAL A 11 -24.50 56.28 -12.48
CA VAL A 11 -24.67 55.75 -11.12
C VAL A 11 -25.17 54.31 -11.13
N SER A 12 -26.04 53.92 -12.06
CA SER A 12 -26.53 52.54 -12.19
C SER A 12 -25.46 51.57 -12.70
N VAL A 13 -24.62 52.01 -13.65
CA VAL A 13 -23.47 51.21 -14.13
C VAL A 13 -22.41 51.08 -13.03
N LEU A 14 -22.24 52.10 -12.18
CA LEU A 14 -21.33 52.04 -11.02
C LEU A 14 -21.85 51.11 -9.93
N THR A 15 -23.16 51.01 -9.70
CA THR A 15 -23.74 50.03 -8.75
C THR A 15 -23.69 48.59 -9.26
N ILE A 16 -23.72 48.36 -10.57
CA ILE A 16 -23.53 47.02 -11.17
C ILE A 16 -22.05 46.63 -11.15
N LEU A 17 -21.13 47.58 -11.34
CA LEU A 17 -19.68 47.37 -11.21
C LEU A 17 -19.23 47.16 -9.75
N LEU A 18 -19.88 47.80 -8.78
CA LEU A 18 -19.64 47.57 -7.34
C LEU A 18 -20.33 46.31 -6.82
N GLY A 19 -21.45 45.89 -7.43
CA GLY A 19 -22.15 44.64 -7.13
C GLY A 19 -21.45 43.38 -7.68
N ALA A 20 -20.46 43.52 -8.56
CA ALA A 20 -19.65 42.39 -9.04
C ALA A 20 -18.46 42.06 -8.12
N PHE A 21 -18.27 42.80 -7.03
CA PHE A 21 -17.23 42.58 -6.02
C PHE A 21 -17.73 41.81 -4.79
N TRP A 22 -18.80 41.02 -4.92
CA TRP A 22 -19.03 39.95 -3.94
C TRP A 22 -17.92 38.92 -4.10
N ALA A 23 -16.90 39.10 -3.28
CA ALA A 23 -15.76 38.21 -3.15
C ALA A 23 -16.25 36.75 -3.16
N THR A 24 -15.91 36.02 -4.21
CA THR A 24 -15.78 34.57 -4.09
C THR A 24 -14.73 34.37 -3.00
N LYS A 25 -15.15 34.05 -1.78
CA LYS A 25 -14.22 33.54 -0.78
C LYS A 25 -13.64 32.28 -1.41
N ILE A 26 -12.40 32.37 -1.85
CA ILE A 26 -11.59 31.19 -2.13
C ILE A 26 -11.42 30.53 -0.76
N VAL A 27 -12.33 29.62 -0.42
CA VAL A 27 -12.21 28.78 0.77
C VAL A 27 -11.00 27.91 0.48
N LYS A 28 -9.85 28.27 1.07
CA LYS A 28 -8.69 27.38 1.06
C LYS A 28 -9.03 26.21 1.97
N ALA A 29 -8.73 25.01 1.49
CA ALA A 29 -8.73 23.81 2.30
C ALA A 29 -7.70 23.98 3.44
N ASP A 30 -8.14 23.76 4.68
CA ASP A 30 -7.29 23.78 5.86
C ASP A 30 -6.91 22.35 6.28
N GLN A 31 -5.77 22.18 6.97
CA GLN A 31 -5.40 20.90 7.56
C GLN A 31 -5.96 20.80 8.99
N VAL A 32 -6.75 19.76 9.25
CA VAL A 32 -7.30 19.42 10.56
C VAL A 32 -6.20 18.85 11.45
N THR A 33 -5.88 19.57 12.53
CA THR A 33 -4.77 19.25 13.44
C THR A 33 -5.22 18.90 14.86
N ASN A 34 -6.41 19.34 15.29
CA ASN A 34 -6.97 19.00 16.60
C ASN A 34 -7.81 17.72 16.51
N TYR A 35 -7.18 16.59 16.78
CA TYR A 35 -7.81 15.27 16.80
C TYR A 35 -7.06 14.35 17.77
N THR A 36 -7.69 13.25 18.15
CA THR A 36 -7.00 12.12 18.80
C THR A 36 -6.88 10.96 17.81
N ASN A 37 -5.81 10.19 17.89
CA ASN A 37 -5.64 8.96 17.11
C ASN A 37 -5.08 7.86 18.00
N THR A 38 -5.80 6.74 18.05
CA THR A 38 -5.31 5.50 18.66
C THR A 38 -5.03 4.50 17.55
N ALA A 39 -3.87 3.85 17.59
CA ALA A 39 -3.50 2.94 16.52
C ALA A 39 -2.87 1.63 17.01
N SER A 40 -3.07 0.59 16.20
CA SER A 40 -2.49 -0.73 16.40
C SER A 40 -1.84 -1.24 15.11
N ILE A 41 -0.80 -2.04 15.26
CA ILE A 41 -0.08 -2.70 14.17
C ILE A 41 0.04 -4.19 14.48
N THR A 42 -0.36 -5.03 13.53
CA THR A 42 -0.24 -6.48 13.61
C THR A 42 0.41 -7.04 12.35
N LYS A 43 0.81 -8.31 12.41
CA LYS A 43 1.08 -9.10 11.22
C LYS A 43 -0.22 -9.30 10.41
N SER A 44 -0.06 -9.76 9.17
CA SER A 44 -1.18 -10.06 8.27
C SER A 44 -2.14 -11.14 8.80
N ASP A 45 -1.65 -12.05 9.66
CA ASP A 45 -2.45 -13.08 10.34
C ASP A 45 -3.13 -12.58 11.64
N GLY A 46 -3.01 -11.28 11.94
CA GLY A 46 -3.58 -10.65 13.14
C GLY A 46 -2.75 -10.82 14.41
N LYS A 47 -1.61 -11.53 14.36
CA LYS A 47 -0.73 -11.64 15.53
C LYS A 47 0.01 -10.34 15.81
N ALA A 48 0.29 -10.08 17.08
CA ALA A 48 1.10 -8.94 17.48
C ALA A 48 2.54 -9.06 16.96
N LEU A 49 3.18 -7.91 16.73
CA LEU A 49 4.61 -7.87 16.46
C LEU A 49 5.42 -8.34 17.69
N SER A 50 6.53 -9.02 17.44
CA SER A 50 7.40 -9.55 18.48
C SER A 50 8.86 -9.52 18.05
N ASN A 51 9.76 -9.26 19.00
CA ASN A 51 11.20 -9.34 18.80
C ASN A 51 11.76 -10.78 18.91
N ASP A 52 10.89 -11.77 19.14
CA ASP A 52 11.25 -13.18 19.11
C ASP A 52 11.47 -13.65 17.66
N PRO A 53 12.67 -14.16 17.31
CA PRO A 53 12.95 -14.71 15.98
C PRO A 53 11.98 -15.81 15.52
N SER A 54 11.34 -16.54 16.44
CA SER A 54 10.33 -17.57 16.09
C SER A 54 9.05 -16.97 15.52
N ASN A 55 8.79 -15.68 15.79
CA ASN A 55 7.63 -14.91 15.34
C ASN A 55 7.99 -13.84 14.30
N ALA A 56 9.18 -13.95 13.70
CA ALA A 56 9.74 -12.97 12.80
C ALA A 56 8.79 -12.56 11.64
N VAL A 57 8.90 -11.30 11.25
CA VAL A 57 8.29 -10.75 10.04
C VAL A 57 9.19 -11.12 8.86
N ASN A 58 8.60 -11.68 7.80
CA ASN A 58 9.36 -11.98 6.58
C ASN A 58 9.69 -10.69 5.82
N TYR A 59 10.74 -10.72 5.00
CA TYR A 59 11.24 -9.53 4.31
C TYR A 59 10.13 -8.75 3.57
N TRP A 60 9.27 -9.42 2.79
CA TRP A 60 8.18 -8.75 2.06
C TRP A 60 6.80 -8.82 2.75
N GLU A 61 6.74 -9.15 4.03
CA GLU A 61 5.46 -9.35 4.72
C GLU A 61 4.74 -8.01 5.00
N PRO A 62 3.50 -7.84 4.53
CA PRO A 62 2.70 -6.68 4.87
C PRO A 62 2.22 -6.76 6.33
N LEU A 63 2.24 -5.61 6.99
CA LEU A 63 1.72 -5.37 8.32
C LEU A 63 0.40 -4.62 8.23
N SER A 64 -0.55 -4.97 9.09
CA SER A 64 -1.88 -4.36 9.11
C SER A 64 -1.94 -3.25 10.15
N PHE A 65 -2.40 -2.08 9.72
CA PHE A 65 -2.56 -0.88 10.56
C PHE A 65 -4.04 -0.60 10.76
N SER A 66 -4.42 -0.31 11.99
CA SER A 66 -5.75 0.17 12.33
C SER A 66 -5.62 1.46 13.12
N ASN A 67 -6.21 2.54 12.60
CA ASN A 67 -6.26 3.86 13.24
C ASN A 67 -7.72 4.18 13.59
N SER A 68 -7.94 4.67 14.80
CA SER A 68 -9.24 5.16 15.29
C SER A 68 -9.07 6.60 15.76
N ILE A 69 -9.75 7.49 15.04
CA ILE A 69 -9.57 8.93 15.09
C ILE A 69 -10.86 9.56 15.57
N THR A 70 -10.77 10.48 16.53
CA THR A 70 -11.91 11.28 16.97
C THR A 70 -11.58 12.77 16.90
N PHE A 71 -12.58 13.57 16.59
CA PHE A 71 -12.48 15.01 16.52
C PHE A 71 -13.43 15.64 17.54
N PRO A 72 -12.95 16.54 18.40
CA PRO A 72 -13.84 17.29 19.28
C PRO A 72 -14.94 18.05 18.51
N ASP A 73 -16.09 18.27 19.14
CA ASP A 73 -17.27 18.87 18.50
C ASP A 73 -17.00 20.30 18.01
N GLU A 74 -16.15 21.05 18.73
CA GLU A 74 -15.72 22.41 18.40
C GLU A 74 -14.83 22.49 17.15
N VAL A 75 -14.25 21.37 16.71
CA VAL A 75 -13.44 21.32 15.49
C VAL A 75 -14.37 21.38 14.28
N SER A 76 -14.29 22.49 13.55
CA SER A 76 -14.96 22.65 12.26
C SER A 76 -14.13 21.94 11.18
N ILE A 77 -14.77 21.00 10.48
CA ILE A 77 -14.19 20.28 9.35
C ILE A 77 -15.08 20.53 8.15
N LYS A 78 -14.53 21.14 7.11
CA LYS A 78 -15.26 21.56 5.91
C LYS A 78 -14.88 20.74 4.69
N ALA A 79 -15.73 20.80 3.67
CA ALA A 79 -15.43 20.20 2.38
C ALA A 79 -14.11 20.75 1.83
N GLY A 80 -13.20 19.83 1.49
CA GLY A 80 -11.87 20.13 1.00
C GLY A 80 -10.79 20.13 2.08
N ASP A 81 -11.13 20.29 3.36
CA ASP A 81 -10.16 20.21 4.45
C ASP A 81 -9.50 18.83 4.48
N THR A 82 -8.29 18.74 5.05
CA THR A 82 -7.50 17.51 5.04
C THR A 82 -7.09 17.03 6.42
N LEU A 83 -6.92 15.72 6.56
CA LEU A 83 -6.20 15.09 7.67
C LEU A 83 -5.02 14.31 7.08
N THR A 84 -3.83 14.48 7.65
CA THR A 84 -2.64 13.70 7.26
C THR A 84 -2.10 12.90 8.44
N ILE A 85 -1.87 11.61 8.21
CA ILE A 85 -1.18 10.71 9.14
C ILE A 85 0.11 10.22 8.47
N LYS A 86 1.22 10.23 9.20
CA LYS A 86 2.53 9.85 8.67
C LYS A 86 3.05 8.58 9.32
N LEU A 87 3.53 7.65 8.49
CA LEU A 87 4.27 6.48 8.95
C LEU A 87 5.67 6.89 9.45
N PRO A 88 6.21 6.20 10.46
CA PRO A 88 7.61 6.37 10.84
C PRO A 88 8.53 5.83 9.74
N GLU A 89 9.79 6.30 9.70
CA GLU A 89 10.73 6.03 8.60
C GLU A 89 11.09 4.54 8.38
N GLN A 90 10.88 3.71 9.40
CA GLN A 90 11.07 2.26 9.38
C GLN A 90 9.97 1.54 8.59
N LEU A 91 8.91 2.24 8.22
CA LEU A 91 7.74 1.71 7.52
C LEU A 91 7.56 2.45 6.19
N GLN A 92 6.96 1.76 5.22
CA GLN A 92 6.60 2.34 3.92
C GLN A 92 5.35 1.67 3.36
N PHE A 93 4.58 2.42 2.57
CA PHE A 93 3.55 1.81 1.74
C PHE A 93 4.17 1.07 0.56
N THR A 94 3.62 -0.10 0.23
CA THR A 94 4.03 -0.87 -0.95
C THR A 94 3.65 -0.14 -2.24
N THR A 95 2.43 0.39 -2.30
CA THR A 95 1.86 1.05 -3.49
C THR A 95 0.96 2.23 -3.10
N ALA A 96 0.74 3.13 -4.06
CA ALA A 96 -0.18 4.25 -3.92
C ALA A 96 -1.62 3.76 -4.08
N LEU A 97 -2.43 3.95 -3.06
CA LEU A 97 -3.84 3.58 -3.04
C LEU A 97 -4.71 4.84 -2.93
N THR A 98 -5.87 4.80 -3.57
CA THR A 98 -6.96 5.78 -3.37
C THR A 98 -8.19 5.02 -2.94
N PHE A 99 -8.81 5.43 -1.83
CA PHE A 99 -9.97 4.76 -1.28
C PHE A 99 -10.96 5.74 -0.65
N ASP A 100 -12.21 5.32 -0.57
CA ASP A 100 -13.29 6.11 0.00
C ASP A 100 -13.41 5.87 1.51
N VAL A 101 -13.66 6.95 2.25
CA VAL A 101 -14.05 6.89 3.66
C VAL A 101 -15.56 7.02 3.72
N MET A 102 -16.24 5.91 3.97
CA MET A 102 -17.71 5.88 3.94
C MET A 102 -18.29 6.18 5.32
N HIS A 103 -19.24 7.11 5.37
CA HIS A 103 -20.00 7.38 6.59
C HIS A 103 -21.02 6.27 6.85
N THR A 104 -21.39 6.07 8.11
CA THR A 104 -22.37 5.05 8.53
C THR A 104 -23.76 5.21 7.90
N ASN A 105 -24.08 6.37 7.35
CA ASN A 105 -25.32 6.63 6.61
C ASN A 105 -25.22 6.33 5.09
N GLY A 106 -24.08 5.80 4.62
CA GLY A 106 -23.83 5.46 3.22
C GLY A 106 -23.29 6.61 2.34
N GLN A 107 -23.12 7.82 2.89
CA GLN A 107 -22.53 8.95 2.16
C GLN A 107 -21.00 8.95 2.26
N LEU A 108 -20.33 9.57 1.29
CA LEU A 108 -18.89 9.75 1.31
C LEU A 108 -18.51 10.81 2.35
N ALA A 109 -17.66 10.46 3.32
CA ALA A 109 -17.11 11.38 4.32
C ALA A 109 -15.80 12.03 3.88
N GLY A 110 -15.05 11.34 3.03
CA GLY A 110 -13.80 11.84 2.48
C GLY A 110 -13.19 10.85 1.50
N LYS A 111 -12.23 11.32 0.72
CA LYS A 111 -11.39 10.49 -0.15
C LYS A 111 -9.99 10.46 0.41
N ALA A 112 -9.42 9.27 0.57
CA ALA A 112 -8.12 9.07 1.17
C ALA A 112 -7.11 8.54 0.15
N THR A 113 -5.85 8.96 0.27
CA THR A 113 -4.74 8.47 -0.56
C THR A 113 -3.55 8.09 0.30
N THR A 114 -2.89 6.98 -0.04
CA THR A 114 -1.56 6.63 0.50
C THR A 114 -0.47 7.07 -0.46
N ASP A 115 0.63 7.60 0.07
CA ASP A 115 1.80 8.00 -0.71
C ASP A 115 3.05 7.23 -0.26
N PRO A 116 3.51 6.24 -1.04
CA PRO A 116 4.73 5.47 -0.79
C PRO A 116 6.04 6.26 -0.79
N ASN A 117 6.06 7.50 -1.29
CA ASN A 117 7.27 8.33 -1.30
C ASN A 117 7.41 9.15 -0.04
N THR A 118 6.29 9.63 0.51
CA THR A 118 6.27 10.48 1.72
C THR A 118 5.93 9.68 2.98
N GLY A 119 5.34 8.50 2.84
CA GLY A 119 4.83 7.68 3.95
C GLY A 119 3.55 8.25 4.54
N GLU A 120 2.78 9.04 3.78
CA GLU A 120 1.63 9.77 4.29
C GLU A 120 0.30 9.16 3.81
N VAL A 121 -0.69 9.12 4.70
CA VAL A 121 -2.10 8.94 4.37
C VAL A 121 -2.77 10.28 4.49
N THR A 122 -3.36 10.79 3.41
CA THR A 122 -4.10 12.05 3.41
C THR A 122 -5.55 11.79 3.10
N VAL A 123 -6.45 12.24 3.98
CA VAL A 123 -7.90 12.26 3.77
C VAL A 123 -8.30 13.67 3.38
N THR A 124 -9.02 13.83 2.27
CA THR A 124 -9.73 15.07 1.92
C THR A 124 -11.21 14.90 2.26
N PHE A 125 -11.72 15.72 3.16
CA PHE A 125 -13.09 15.62 3.68
C PHE A 125 -14.12 16.16 2.69
N THR A 126 -15.32 15.60 2.75
CA THR A 126 -16.54 16.17 2.16
C THR A 126 -17.24 17.10 3.18
N ASP A 127 -18.44 17.58 2.86
CA ASP A 127 -19.23 18.43 3.75
C ASP A 127 -20.00 17.66 4.85
N ILE A 128 -19.76 16.35 5.01
CA ILE A 128 -20.58 15.52 5.91
C ILE A 128 -20.47 15.98 7.37
N PHE A 129 -19.27 16.36 7.81
CA PHE A 129 -19.00 16.82 9.16
C PHE A 129 -19.42 18.28 9.38
N GLU A 130 -19.68 19.05 8.32
CA GLU A 130 -20.37 20.35 8.43
C GLU A 130 -21.86 20.13 8.73
N LYS A 131 -22.47 19.15 8.07
CA LYS A 131 -23.89 18.80 8.24
C LYS A 131 -24.17 18.07 9.54
N LEU A 132 -23.22 17.25 9.99
CA LEU A 132 -23.28 16.40 11.18
C LEU A 132 -22.07 16.73 12.08
N PRO A 133 -22.12 17.84 12.84
CA PRO A 133 -20.93 18.38 13.50
C PRO A 133 -20.53 17.67 14.80
N ASN A 134 -21.38 16.79 15.34
CA ASN A 134 -21.18 16.21 16.67
C ASN A 134 -20.67 14.76 16.60
N ASP A 135 -19.94 14.32 17.63
CA ASP A 135 -19.43 12.95 17.80
C ASP A 135 -18.66 12.45 16.56
N LYS A 136 -17.85 13.34 15.97
CA LYS A 136 -17.11 13.06 14.73
C LYS A 136 -16.01 12.02 15.00
N ALA A 137 -16.10 10.90 14.32
CA ALA A 137 -15.11 9.82 14.39
C ALA A 137 -14.83 9.22 13.02
N MET A 138 -13.63 8.67 12.87
CA MET A 138 -13.16 8.02 11.66
C MET A 138 -12.25 6.85 11.99
N THR A 139 -12.29 5.80 11.19
CA THR A 139 -11.30 4.73 11.19
C THR A 139 -10.58 4.72 9.85
N LEU A 140 -9.27 4.49 9.89
CA LEU A 140 -8.44 4.29 8.70
C LEU A 140 -7.63 3.01 8.88
N ASN A 141 -7.88 2.03 8.02
CA ASN A 141 -7.19 0.75 8.03
C ASN A 141 -6.46 0.58 6.71
N PHE A 142 -5.22 0.15 6.76
CA PHE A 142 -4.37 -0.05 5.58
C PHE A 142 -3.24 -1.01 5.90
N ASN A 143 -2.60 -1.54 4.86
CA ASN A 143 -1.33 -2.22 5.02
C ASN A 143 -0.15 -1.31 4.72
N ALA A 144 0.97 -1.59 5.39
CA ALA A 144 2.29 -1.09 5.04
C ALA A 144 3.32 -2.17 5.36
N GLN A 145 4.55 -2.00 4.93
CA GLN A 145 5.64 -2.95 5.18
C GLN A 145 6.83 -2.24 5.82
N LEU A 146 7.80 -3.01 6.26
CA LEU A 146 9.09 -2.49 6.68
C LEU A 146 9.82 -1.83 5.48
N ASN A 147 10.47 -0.71 5.76
CA ASN A 147 11.29 0.01 4.81
C ASN A 147 12.75 -0.45 4.92
N HIS A 148 13.10 -1.48 4.14
CA HIS A 148 14.42 -2.10 4.15
C HIS A 148 15.58 -1.20 3.70
N ASN A 149 15.30 -0.02 3.14
CA ASN A 149 16.34 0.97 2.86
C ASN A 149 16.81 1.70 4.12
N ASN A 150 16.00 1.68 5.18
CA ASN A 150 16.20 2.45 6.40
C ASN A 150 16.41 1.58 7.65
N ILE A 151 16.43 0.26 7.51
CA ILE A 151 16.61 -0.67 8.62
C ILE A 151 17.75 -1.65 8.34
N SER A 152 18.35 -2.18 9.40
CA SER A 152 19.32 -3.27 9.32
C SER A 152 18.59 -4.60 9.48
N ILE A 153 18.93 -5.57 8.62
CA ILE A 153 18.39 -6.92 8.63
C ILE A 153 19.54 -7.95 8.48
N PRO A 154 19.35 -9.19 8.95
CA PRO A 154 18.29 -9.62 9.87
C PRO A 154 18.48 -8.99 11.26
N GLY A 155 17.39 -8.80 12.01
CA GLY A 155 17.51 -8.27 13.37
C GLY A 155 16.25 -7.64 13.94
N VAL A 156 16.39 -7.08 15.14
CA VAL A 156 15.29 -6.39 15.83
C VAL A 156 15.21 -4.95 15.36
N VAL A 157 14.02 -4.56 14.92
CA VAL A 157 13.65 -3.19 14.55
C VAL A 157 12.71 -2.64 15.59
N ASN A 158 13.01 -1.44 16.11
CA ASN A 158 12.18 -0.72 17.06
C ASN A 158 11.71 0.58 16.42
N PHE A 159 10.44 0.93 16.63
CA PHE A 159 9.86 2.18 16.14
C PHE A 159 8.65 2.59 16.98
N ASN A 160 8.28 3.86 16.91
CA ASN A 160 7.10 4.39 17.59
C ASN A 160 6.04 4.80 16.56
N TYR A 161 4.78 4.52 16.86
CA TYR A 161 3.64 4.98 16.05
C TYR A 161 2.46 5.34 16.96
N ASN A 162 1.95 6.58 16.85
CA ASN A 162 0.90 7.14 17.72
C ASN A 162 1.16 6.87 19.22
N ASN A 163 2.36 7.22 19.69
CA ASN A 163 2.80 7.05 21.09
C ASN A 163 2.85 5.60 21.61
N VAL A 164 2.70 4.60 20.73
CA VAL A 164 2.92 3.19 21.05
C VAL A 164 4.29 2.76 20.51
N ALA A 165 5.08 2.11 21.36
CA ALA A 165 6.36 1.52 20.98
C ALA A 165 6.15 0.11 20.42
N TYR A 166 6.75 -0.16 19.27
CA TYR A 166 6.73 -1.45 18.60
C TYR A 166 8.15 -2.01 18.50
N SER A 167 8.25 -3.34 18.62
CA SER A 167 9.49 -4.09 18.44
C SER A 167 9.20 -5.34 17.63
N THR A 168 9.97 -5.58 16.58
CA THR A 168 9.80 -6.75 15.71
C THR A 168 11.14 -7.33 15.28
N TYR A 169 11.26 -8.65 15.22
CA TYR A 169 12.37 -9.30 14.53
C TYR A 169 12.05 -9.45 13.05
N VAL A 170 13.03 -9.17 12.19
CA VAL A 170 12.91 -9.21 10.74
C VAL A 170 13.90 -10.24 10.20
N LYS A 171 13.42 -11.13 9.32
CA LYS A 171 14.27 -12.13 8.66
C LYS A 171 15.22 -11.50 7.65
N ASP A 172 16.24 -12.28 7.30
CA ASP A 172 17.16 -11.93 6.23
C ASP A 172 16.42 -11.93 4.87
N LYS A 173 16.99 -11.23 3.89
CA LYS A 173 16.58 -11.29 2.50
C LYS A 173 17.28 -12.41 1.73
N ASP A 174 18.34 -12.96 2.31
CA ASP A 174 19.11 -14.04 1.71
C ASP A 174 18.29 -15.32 1.60
N ILE A 175 18.50 -15.99 0.48
CA ILE A 175 17.84 -17.19 0.05
C ILE A 175 18.85 -18.31 0.21
N THR A 176 18.44 -19.45 0.76
CA THR A 176 19.33 -20.61 0.87
C THR A 176 19.78 -21.07 -0.53
N PRO A 177 21.09 -21.12 -0.83
CA PRO A 177 21.57 -21.55 -2.15
C PRO A 177 21.34 -23.03 -2.43
N ILE A 178 20.56 -23.34 -3.47
CA ILE A 178 20.23 -24.71 -3.90
C ILE A 178 20.27 -24.79 -5.44
N SER A 179 20.65 -25.96 -5.98
CA SER A 179 20.75 -26.19 -7.42
C SER A 179 20.05 -27.48 -7.87
N PRO A 180 19.16 -27.41 -8.87
CA PRO A 180 18.42 -26.21 -9.25
C PRO A 180 17.38 -25.87 -8.18
N ASP A 181 17.23 -24.60 -7.84
CA ASP A 181 16.07 -24.10 -7.10
C ASP A 181 15.48 -22.89 -7.80
N VAL A 182 14.22 -22.61 -7.51
CA VAL A 182 13.46 -21.52 -8.11
C VAL A 182 12.91 -20.65 -6.99
N ASN A 183 13.33 -19.39 -6.99
CA ASN A 183 12.83 -18.39 -6.07
C ASN A 183 12.08 -17.34 -6.86
N LYS A 184 10.78 -17.20 -6.60
CA LYS A 184 9.89 -16.28 -7.31
C LYS A 184 9.12 -15.42 -6.32
N VAL A 185 9.16 -14.11 -6.53
CA VAL A 185 8.43 -13.12 -5.71
C VAL A 185 7.65 -12.17 -6.60
N GLY A 186 6.53 -11.68 -6.07
CA GLY A 186 5.69 -10.68 -6.73
C GLY A 186 5.31 -9.56 -5.77
N TYR A 187 5.21 -8.33 -6.28
CA TYR A 187 4.77 -7.16 -5.51
C TYR A 187 4.12 -6.11 -6.42
N GLN A 188 3.18 -5.32 -5.89
CA GLN A 188 2.56 -4.24 -6.65
C GLN A 188 3.57 -3.13 -6.97
N ASP A 189 3.42 -2.49 -8.13
CA ASP A 189 4.21 -1.31 -8.48
C ASP A 189 3.94 -0.18 -7.49
N LYS A 190 5.01 0.53 -7.12
CA LYS A 190 4.98 1.59 -6.12
C LYS A 190 4.01 2.72 -6.47
N SER A 191 3.89 3.04 -7.75
CA SER A 191 3.08 4.16 -8.25
C SER A 191 1.73 3.75 -8.83
N ASN A 192 1.61 2.49 -9.27
CA ASN A 192 0.44 2.00 -9.97
C ASN A 192 -0.02 0.64 -9.41
N PRO A 193 -1.08 0.59 -8.58
CA PRO A 193 -1.55 -0.67 -8.00
C PRO A 193 -2.09 -1.67 -9.05
N GLY A 194 -2.30 -1.23 -10.29
CA GLY A 194 -2.68 -2.07 -11.43
C GLY A 194 -1.53 -2.84 -12.08
N LEU A 195 -0.29 -2.64 -11.64
CA LEU A 195 0.89 -3.33 -12.16
C LEU A 195 1.52 -4.20 -11.06
N ILE A 196 1.94 -5.40 -11.42
CA ILE A 196 2.62 -6.35 -10.53
C ILE A 196 4.02 -6.61 -11.09
N HIS A 197 5.05 -6.42 -10.28
CA HIS A 197 6.42 -6.78 -10.60
C HIS A 197 6.72 -8.18 -10.13
N TRP A 198 7.26 -8.99 -11.02
CA TRP A 198 7.75 -10.33 -10.74
C TRP A 198 9.27 -10.35 -10.85
N LYS A 199 9.92 -11.01 -9.89
CA LYS A 199 11.33 -11.37 -9.98
C LYS A 199 11.50 -12.87 -9.76
N VAL A 200 12.39 -13.47 -10.52
CA VAL A 200 12.74 -14.89 -10.43
C VAL A 200 14.26 -15.04 -10.39
N LEU A 201 14.72 -15.91 -9.52
CA LEU A 201 16.09 -16.41 -9.47
C LEU A 201 16.04 -17.93 -9.57
N ILE A 202 16.72 -18.48 -10.58
CA ILE A 202 16.83 -19.93 -10.79
C ILE A 202 18.29 -20.34 -10.65
N ASN A 203 18.53 -21.52 -10.05
CA ASN A 203 19.85 -22.14 -9.95
C ASN A 203 20.86 -21.26 -9.19
N ASN A 204 20.48 -20.73 -8.04
CA ASN A 204 21.27 -19.75 -7.31
C ASN A 204 22.59 -20.31 -6.74
N LYS A 205 22.70 -21.62 -6.53
CA LYS A 205 23.97 -22.30 -6.22
C LYS A 205 24.87 -22.59 -7.44
N GLN A 206 24.43 -22.21 -8.64
CA GLN A 206 25.20 -22.28 -9.87
C GLN A 206 25.72 -23.69 -10.23
N GLY A 207 24.93 -24.72 -9.91
CA GLY A 207 25.14 -26.10 -10.32
C GLY A 207 24.94 -26.30 -11.83
N ALA A 208 25.49 -27.38 -12.37
CA ALA A 208 25.41 -27.68 -13.79
C ALA A 208 23.99 -28.13 -14.18
N ILE A 209 23.41 -27.49 -15.20
CA ILE A 209 22.12 -27.84 -15.79
C ILE A 209 22.27 -27.95 -17.30
N ASP A 210 21.77 -29.06 -17.84
CA ASP A 210 21.81 -29.36 -19.27
C ASP A 210 20.45 -29.09 -19.91
N ASN A 211 20.42 -28.27 -20.95
CA ASN A 211 19.24 -27.93 -21.72
C ASN A 211 18.08 -27.39 -20.85
N LEU A 212 18.38 -26.41 -19.98
CA LEU A 212 17.40 -25.82 -19.08
C LEU A 212 16.26 -25.19 -19.87
N THR A 213 15.06 -25.75 -19.73
CA THR A 213 13.81 -25.16 -20.19
C THR A 213 13.10 -24.51 -19.03
N LEU A 214 12.71 -23.25 -19.19
CA LEU A 214 11.86 -22.53 -18.24
C LEU A 214 10.54 -22.20 -18.91
N THR A 215 9.45 -22.34 -18.16
CA THR A 215 8.09 -22.06 -18.61
C THR A 215 7.37 -21.28 -17.52
N ASP A 216 7.03 -20.04 -17.81
CA ASP A 216 6.30 -19.16 -16.91
C ASP A 216 4.83 -19.05 -17.37
N VAL A 217 3.91 -19.17 -16.42
CA VAL A 217 2.46 -19.08 -16.61
C VAL A 217 1.90 -18.18 -15.51
N VAL A 218 1.48 -16.99 -15.93
CA VAL A 218 0.83 -16.00 -15.07
C VAL A 218 -0.59 -16.46 -14.77
N GLY A 219 -1.03 -16.29 -13.53
CA GLY A 219 -2.39 -16.60 -13.10
C GLY A 219 -3.43 -15.69 -13.76
N GLU A 220 -4.69 -15.93 -13.41
CA GLU A 220 -5.83 -15.17 -13.93
C GLU A 220 -5.73 -13.66 -13.67
N ASP A 221 -6.54 -12.89 -14.40
CA ASP A 221 -6.66 -11.44 -14.29
C ASP A 221 -5.37 -10.65 -14.55
N GLN A 222 -4.41 -11.23 -15.26
CA GLN A 222 -3.12 -10.61 -15.53
C GLN A 222 -2.69 -10.78 -16.99
N GLU A 223 -1.94 -9.79 -17.49
CA GLU A 223 -1.27 -9.82 -18.78
C GLU A 223 0.19 -9.37 -18.66
N ILE A 224 1.12 -10.07 -19.28
CA ILE A 224 2.54 -9.70 -19.32
C ILE A 224 2.75 -8.45 -20.16
N VAL A 225 3.43 -7.45 -19.59
CA VAL A 225 3.95 -6.29 -20.33
C VAL A 225 5.26 -6.70 -20.99
N LYS A 226 5.22 -7.19 -22.24
CA LYS A 226 6.37 -7.79 -22.95
C LYS A 226 7.65 -6.95 -22.91
N GLU A 227 7.52 -5.63 -23.10
CA GLU A 227 8.65 -4.69 -23.12
C GLU A 227 9.35 -4.53 -21.77
N SER A 228 8.75 -5.02 -20.68
CA SER A 228 9.34 -5.01 -19.33
C SER A 228 10.22 -6.23 -19.04
N LEU A 229 10.19 -7.25 -19.91
CA LEU A 229 10.90 -8.50 -19.66
C LEU A 229 12.41 -8.29 -19.74
N VAL A 230 13.07 -8.65 -18.66
CA VAL A 230 14.50 -8.94 -18.58
C VAL A 230 14.63 -10.40 -18.19
N ALA A 231 15.29 -11.19 -19.02
CA ALA A 231 15.60 -12.58 -18.76
C ALA A 231 17.04 -12.85 -19.19
N ALA A 232 17.89 -13.21 -18.23
CA ALA A 232 19.33 -13.25 -18.45
C ALA A 232 20.00 -14.43 -17.73
N ARG A 233 21.04 -14.96 -18.37
CA ARG A 233 22.04 -15.80 -17.71
C ARG A 233 23.02 -14.88 -17.00
N LEU A 234 23.13 -15.02 -15.68
CA LEU A 234 24.13 -14.27 -14.91
C LEU A 234 25.52 -14.82 -15.19
N GLN A 235 26.56 -13.98 -15.15
CA GLN A 235 27.94 -14.47 -15.26
C GLN A 235 28.24 -15.51 -14.17
N TYR A 236 28.77 -16.64 -14.61
CA TYR A 236 29.14 -17.72 -13.70
C TYR A 236 30.41 -17.35 -12.93
N VAL A 237 30.36 -17.53 -11.62
CA VAL A 237 31.52 -17.36 -10.73
C VAL A 237 31.61 -18.60 -9.84
N ALA A 238 32.70 -19.35 -9.99
CA ALA A 238 32.88 -20.60 -9.28
C ALA A 238 33.02 -20.36 -7.76
N GLY A 239 32.15 -21.00 -6.97
CA GLY A 239 32.15 -20.90 -5.50
C GLY A 239 31.50 -19.64 -4.94
N ASP A 240 30.82 -18.85 -5.78
CA ASP A 240 30.16 -17.60 -5.40
C ASP A 240 28.66 -17.68 -5.71
N ASP A 241 27.89 -18.26 -4.79
CA ASP A 241 26.44 -18.44 -4.90
C ASP A 241 25.72 -17.09 -5.04
N VAL A 242 24.52 -17.08 -5.63
CA VAL A 242 23.67 -15.87 -5.71
C VAL A 242 22.76 -15.85 -4.50
N ASP A 243 23.03 -14.98 -3.54
CA ASP A 243 22.41 -15.02 -2.22
C ASP A 243 20.98 -14.48 -2.23
N ASN A 244 20.67 -13.52 -3.10
CA ASN A 244 19.32 -12.93 -3.16
C ASN A 244 18.98 -12.30 -4.53
N LEU A 245 17.73 -11.89 -4.68
CA LEU A 245 17.20 -11.29 -5.91
C LEU A 245 17.77 -9.90 -6.23
N ASP A 246 18.21 -9.14 -5.22
CA ASP A 246 18.82 -7.82 -5.46
C ASP A 246 20.22 -7.99 -6.04
N GLU A 247 20.97 -8.94 -5.48
CA GLU A 247 22.27 -9.31 -5.99
C GLU A 247 22.16 -9.84 -7.43
N ALA A 248 21.24 -10.76 -7.69
CA ALA A 248 20.95 -11.30 -9.01
C ALA A 248 20.69 -10.19 -10.04
N ALA A 249 19.91 -9.17 -9.68
CA ALA A 249 19.59 -8.03 -10.53
C ALA A 249 20.80 -7.10 -10.80
N SER A 250 21.86 -7.20 -10.00
CA SER A 250 23.06 -6.36 -10.12
C SER A 250 24.24 -7.06 -10.79
N ARG A 251 24.23 -8.40 -10.86
CA ARG A 251 25.32 -9.18 -11.46
C ARG A 251 25.39 -8.94 -12.98
N PRO A 252 26.59 -8.90 -13.57
CA PRO A 252 26.75 -8.86 -15.02
C PRO A 252 26.11 -10.07 -15.70
N TYR A 253 25.59 -9.87 -16.92
CA TYR A 253 25.00 -10.94 -17.70
C TYR A 253 26.06 -11.63 -18.56
N ALA A 254 25.99 -12.95 -18.64
CA ALA A 254 26.65 -13.74 -19.68
C ALA A 254 25.85 -13.65 -21.00
N GLU A 255 24.52 -13.60 -20.90
CA GLU A 255 23.60 -13.46 -22.03
C GLU A 255 22.28 -12.85 -21.57
N ASP A 256 21.74 -11.93 -22.37
CA ASP A 256 20.35 -11.47 -22.28
C ASP A 256 19.54 -12.16 -23.38
N PHE A 257 18.57 -12.98 -22.98
CA PHE A 257 17.70 -13.75 -23.88
C PHE A 257 16.25 -13.25 -23.86
N SER A 258 15.99 -12.04 -23.35
CA SER A 258 14.65 -11.47 -23.19
C SER A 258 13.85 -11.43 -24.50
N LYS A 259 14.53 -11.22 -25.63
CA LYS A 259 13.92 -11.15 -26.97
C LYS A 259 13.71 -12.50 -27.64
N ASN A 260 14.22 -13.58 -27.04
CA ASN A 260 14.23 -14.92 -27.62
C ASN A 260 13.20 -15.85 -26.98
N VAL A 261 12.47 -15.39 -25.96
CA VAL A 261 11.40 -16.16 -25.35
C VAL A 261 10.23 -16.34 -26.32
N ALA A 262 9.58 -17.50 -26.27
CA ALA A 262 8.33 -17.74 -26.98
C ALA A 262 7.15 -17.41 -26.05
N TYR A 263 6.38 -16.39 -26.39
CA TYR A 263 5.21 -16.00 -25.61
C TYR A 263 4.02 -16.95 -25.81
N GLN A 264 3.24 -17.12 -24.74
CA GLN A 264 1.98 -17.83 -24.74
C GLN A 264 0.83 -16.82 -24.59
N THR A 265 -0.26 -17.05 -25.31
CA THR A 265 -1.49 -16.26 -25.21
C THR A 265 -2.67 -17.13 -24.83
N ASN A 266 -3.58 -16.60 -24.02
CA ASN A 266 -4.84 -17.25 -23.72
C ASN A 266 -5.87 -17.07 -24.86
N ASP A 267 -7.05 -17.65 -24.70
CA ASP A 267 -8.15 -17.58 -25.68
C ASP A 267 -8.65 -16.15 -25.95
N SER A 268 -8.39 -15.22 -25.04
CA SER A 268 -8.71 -13.79 -25.20
C SER A 268 -7.60 -12.99 -25.89
N GLY A 269 -6.51 -13.64 -26.30
CA GLY A 269 -5.35 -13.01 -26.94
C GLY A 269 -4.39 -12.30 -25.98
N LEU A 270 -4.61 -12.39 -24.67
CA LEU A 270 -3.74 -11.78 -23.66
C LEU A 270 -2.47 -12.61 -23.51
N THR A 271 -1.33 -11.94 -23.34
CA THR A 271 -0.06 -12.62 -23.09
C THR A 271 0.02 -13.10 -21.65
N THR A 272 -0.02 -14.41 -21.42
CA THR A 272 -0.15 -15.00 -20.07
C THR A 272 1.03 -15.88 -19.69
N GLY A 273 2.07 -15.97 -20.52
CA GLY A 273 3.23 -16.77 -20.19
C GLY A 273 4.32 -16.65 -21.24
N PHE A 274 5.44 -17.31 -20.98
CA PHE A 274 6.52 -17.47 -21.94
C PHE A 274 7.31 -18.74 -21.66
N THR A 275 8.04 -19.22 -22.66
CA THR A 275 8.96 -20.34 -22.53
C THR A 275 10.28 -20.05 -23.23
N TYR A 276 11.36 -20.58 -22.69
CA TYR A 276 12.67 -20.53 -23.32
C TYR A 276 13.50 -21.74 -22.92
N THR A 277 14.25 -22.28 -23.86
CA THR A 277 15.22 -23.35 -23.62
C THR A 277 16.62 -22.81 -23.85
N ILE A 278 17.43 -22.83 -22.80
CA ILE A 278 18.86 -22.55 -22.86
C ILE A 278 19.54 -23.82 -23.36
N PRO A 279 20.13 -23.83 -24.57
CA PRO A 279 20.75 -25.03 -25.12
C PRO A 279 22.09 -25.35 -24.44
N GLY A 280 22.40 -26.64 -24.34
CA GLY A 280 23.67 -27.13 -23.82
C GLY A 280 23.80 -27.09 -22.29
N SER A 281 25.01 -27.32 -21.80
CA SER A 281 25.34 -27.35 -20.37
C SER A 281 25.70 -25.96 -19.86
N SER A 282 25.15 -25.57 -18.70
CA SER A 282 25.35 -24.27 -18.09
C SER A 282 25.36 -24.36 -16.56
N ASN A 283 26.28 -23.64 -15.93
CA ASN A 283 26.30 -23.43 -14.48
C ASN A 283 25.65 -22.11 -14.07
N ASN A 284 25.27 -21.26 -15.04
CA ASN A 284 24.78 -19.93 -14.75
C ASN A 284 23.49 -19.98 -13.92
N ALA A 285 23.38 -19.09 -12.95
CA ALA A 285 22.10 -18.70 -12.39
C ALA A 285 21.30 -17.90 -13.44
N ILE A 286 19.98 -17.96 -13.36
CA ILE A 286 19.08 -17.22 -14.25
C ILE A 286 18.36 -16.15 -13.43
N PHE A 287 18.40 -14.92 -13.92
CA PHE A 287 17.60 -13.84 -13.38
C PHE A 287 16.50 -13.48 -14.38
N ILE A 288 15.27 -13.36 -13.90
CA ILE A 288 14.14 -12.90 -14.70
C ILE A 288 13.41 -11.82 -13.91
N SER A 289 13.10 -10.69 -14.55
CA SER A 289 12.19 -9.68 -14.02
C SER A 289 11.26 -9.16 -15.08
N TYR A 290 9.99 -8.96 -14.75
CA TYR A 290 9.00 -8.40 -15.66
C TYR A 290 7.78 -7.91 -14.89
N THR A 291 6.95 -7.14 -15.56
CA THR A 291 5.71 -6.60 -15.04
C THR A 291 4.52 -7.30 -15.69
N THR A 292 3.50 -7.61 -14.90
CA THR A 292 2.15 -7.91 -15.39
C THR A 292 1.22 -6.74 -15.10
N ARG A 293 0.21 -6.56 -15.95
CA ARG A 293 -0.89 -5.61 -15.76
C ARG A 293 -2.12 -6.40 -15.33
N LEU A 294 -2.79 -5.92 -14.28
CA LEU A 294 -4.10 -6.44 -13.90
C LEU A 294 -5.13 -6.08 -14.98
N THR A 295 -5.84 -7.07 -15.48
CA THR A 295 -6.84 -6.91 -16.55
C THR A 295 -8.24 -6.65 -16.02
N SER A 296 -8.45 -6.84 -14.71
CA SER A 296 -9.68 -6.57 -13.99
C SER A 296 -9.36 -6.03 -12.58
N ALA A 297 -10.32 -5.28 -12.00
CA ALA A 297 -10.18 -4.80 -10.63
C ALA A 297 -10.16 -5.98 -9.65
N GLN A 298 -9.15 -6.00 -8.78
CA GLN A 298 -8.97 -7.08 -7.81
C GLN A 298 -9.52 -6.67 -6.45
N SER A 299 -10.07 -7.65 -5.72
CA SER A 299 -10.44 -7.43 -4.33
C SER A 299 -9.21 -7.19 -3.47
N ALA A 300 -9.31 -6.21 -2.58
CA ALA A 300 -8.31 -5.92 -1.57
C ALA A 300 -7.98 -7.18 -0.75
N GLY A 301 -6.70 -7.49 -0.58
CA GLY A 301 -6.22 -8.67 0.13
C GLY A 301 -6.24 -9.98 -0.67
N LYS A 302 -6.66 -9.99 -1.94
CA LYS A 302 -6.49 -11.14 -2.85
C LYS A 302 -5.01 -11.29 -3.18
N ASP A 303 -4.55 -12.54 -3.28
CA ASP A 303 -3.24 -12.84 -3.84
C ASP A 303 -3.40 -13.20 -5.31
N VAL A 304 -2.70 -12.48 -6.19
CA VAL A 304 -2.55 -12.88 -7.59
C VAL A 304 -1.33 -13.77 -7.73
N SER A 305 -1.44 -14.82 -8.53
CA SER A 305 -0.42 -15.87 -8.62
C SER A 305 0.32 -15.84 -9.94
N ASN A 306 1.48 -16.48 -9.95
CA ASN A 306 2.29 -16.67 -11.13
C ASN A 306 3.23 -17.85 -10.91
N THR A 307 3.27 -18.79 -11.84
CA THR A 307 4.01 -20.04 -11.69
C THR A 307 5.10 -20.14 -12.72
N ILE A 308 6.32 -20.44 -12.30
CA ILE A 308 7.40 -20.80 -13.21
C ILE A 308 7.80 -22.26 -12.97
N ALA A 309 7.99 -22.98 -14.06
CA ALA A 309 8.45 -24.36 -14.07
C ALA A 309 9.80 -24.45 -14.77
N ILE A 310 10.64 -25.36 -14.31
CA ILE A 310 11.93 -25.68 -14.92
C ILE A 310 12.05 -27.17 -15.21
N SER A 311 12.77 -27.51 -16.26
CA SER A 311 13.18 -28.87 -16.60
C SER A 311 14.51 -28.86 -17.36
N GLY A 312 15.17 -30.01 -17.43
CA GLY A 312 16.41 -30.18 -18.16
C GLY A 312 16.79 -31.65 -18.23
N ASN A 313 17.88 -31.98 -18.91
CA ASN A 313 18.28 -33.39 -19.12
C ASN A 313 18.79 -34.04 -17.83
N ASN A 314 19.41 -33.28 -16.94
CA ASN A 314 20.04 -33.76 -15.71
C ASN A 314 19.34 -33.24 -14.43
N ILE A 315 18.15 -32.65 -14.56
CA ILE A 315 17.34 -32.17 -13.44
C ILE A 315 15.91 -32.67 -13.57
N ASN A 316 15.27 -32.92 -12.43
CA ASN A 316 13.85 -33.24 -12.41
C ASN A 316 13.03 -31.97 -12.69
N TYR A 317 11.84 -32.15 -13.27
CA TYR A 317 10.87 -31.08 -13.36
C TYR A 317 10.56 -30.55 -11.95
N SER A 318 10.57 -29.23 -11.80
CA SER A 318 10.08 -28.55 -10.61
C SER A 318 9.33 -27.29 -11.02
N ASN A 319 8.44 -26.82 -10.15
CA ASN A 319 7.78 -25.55 -10.32
C ASN A 319 7.69 -24.81 -8.99
N GLN A 320 7.51 -23.49 -9.11
CA GLN A 320 7.31 -22.60 -7.97
C GLN A 320 6.26 -21.57 -8.35
N THR A 321 5.27 -21.41 -7.47
CA THR A 321 4.28 -20.34 -7.56
C THR A 321 4.70 -19.19 -6.65
N GLY A 322 4.86 -18.01 -7.25
CA GLY A 322 4.94 -16.75 -6.53
C GLY A 322 3.56 -16.12 -6.39
N TYR A 323 3.39 -15.35 -5.32
CA TYR A 323 2.18 -14.59 -5.05
C TYR A 323 2.52 -13.12 -4.86
N ALA A 324 1.63 -12.25 -5.35
CA ALA A 324 1.65 -10.82 -5.04
C ALA A 324 0.31 -10.47 -4.38
N ARG A 325 0.37 -9.96 -3.16
CA ARG A 325 -0.83 -9.52 -2.44
C ARG A 325 -1.29 -8.17 -2.99
N ILE A 326 -2.59 -8.06 -3.27
CA ILE A 326 -3.24 -6.80 -3.57
C ILE A 326 -3.42 -6.06 -2.25
N GLU A 327 -2.68 -4.96 -2.09
CA GLU A 327 -2.74 -4.14 -0.90
C GLU A 327 -4.15 -3.57 -0.70
N PHE A 328 -4.53 -3.44 0.56
CA PHE A 328 -5.83 -2.93 0.92
C PHE A 328 -5.72 -1.70 1.80
N ALA A 329 -6.67 -0.80 1.61
CA ALA A 329 -6.94 0.30 2.50
C ALA A 329 -8.44 0.61 2.47
N TYR A 330 -9.01 0.97 3.60
CA TYR A 330 -10.40 1.39 3.71
C TYR A 330 -10.60 2.31 4.90
N GLY A 331 -11.63 3.15 4.82
CA GLY A 331 -12.02 4.03 5.91
C GLY A 331 -13.51 4.02 6.18
N ARG A 332 -13.87 4.31 7.43
CA ARG A 332 -15.26 4.52 7.84
C ARG A 332 -15.37 5.76 8.71
N ALA A 333 -16.48 6.46 8.64
CA ALA A 333 -16.73 7.64 9.45
C ALA A 333 -18.11 7.58 10.13
N SER A 334 -18.25 8.30 11.24
CA SER A 334 -19.53 8.49 11.93
C SER A 334 -19.60 9.89 12.54
N SER A 335 -20.81 10.42 12.63
CA SER A 335 -21.12 11.70 13.27
C SER A 335 -22.63 11.83 13.45
N ARG A 336 -23.06 12.84 14.20
CA ARG A 336 -24.48 13.08 14.52
C ARG A 336 -24.85 14.54 14.31
N VAL A 337 -26.15 14.76 14.13
CA VAL A 337 -26.74 16.10 14.11
C VAL A 337 -26.51 16.79 15.46
N LYS A 338 -26.44 18.11 15.42
CA LYS A 338 -26.43 18.93 16.62
C LYS A 338 -27.72 18.68 17.41
N ARG A 339 -27.61 18.22 18.66
CA ARG A 339 -28.77 18.09 19.54
C ARG A 339 -29.31 19.50 19.79
N GLN A 340 -30.52 19.79 19.30
CA GLN A 340 -31.20 21.05 19.61
C GLN A 340 -31.59 20.96 21.10
N ALA A 341 -31.03 21.83 21.95
CA ALA A 341 -31.46 21.89 23.34
C ALA A 341 -32.89 22.43 23.36
N GLU A 342 -33.88 21.57 23.60
CA GLU A 342 -35.22 22.02 23.97
C GLU A 342 -35.10 22.74 25.32
N THR A 343 -35.29 24.07 25.29
CA THR A 343 -35.56 24.82 26.51
C THR A 343 -37.02 24.54 26.86
N THR A 344 -37.28 23.50 27.66
CA THR A 344 -38.61 23.27 28.23
C THR A 344 -38.81 24.30 29.34
N THR A 345 -39.49 25.41 29.02
CA THR A 345 -40.04 26.31 30.04
C THR A 345 -41.15 25.54 30.76
N VAL A 346 -40.86 25.04 31.97
CA VAL A 346 -41.85 24.43 32.85
C VAL A 346 -42.68 25.55 33.45
N THR A 347 -43.89 25.76 32.93
CA THR A 347 -44.94 26.47 33.66
C THR A 347 -45.62 25.46 34.56
N GLU A 348 -45.36 25.53 35.87
CA GLU A 348 -46.09 24.77 36.88
C GLU A 348 -47.55 25.23 36.91
N THR A 349 -48.46 24.35 36.52
CA THR A 349 -49.87 24.45 36.92
C THR A 349 -50.27 23.13 37.57
N THR A 350 -50.39 23.16 38.88
CA THR A 350 -50.94 22.09 39.72
C THR A 350 -52.45 21.96 39.49
N THR A 351 -52.91 20.81 39.00
CA THR A 351 -54.29 20.33 39.23
C THR A 351 -54.31 18.81 39.34
N SER A 352 -54.84 18.32 40.47
CA SER A 352 -54.98 16.93 40.88
C SER A 352 -56.27 16.27 40.34
N SER A 353 -56.34 14.93 40.49
CA SER A 353 -57.49 14.00 40.34
C SER A 353 -57.53 13.26 39.00
N SER A 354 -57.85 11.97 38.87
CA SER A 354 -57.96 10.80 39.76
C SER A 354 -58.12 9.58 38.83
N SER A 355 -57.48 8.46 39.20
CA SER A 355 -57.83 7.05 39.00
C SER A 355 -58.66 6.60 37.78
N GLU A 356 -58.15 5.61 37.04
CA GLU A 356 -58.82 4.30 36.90
C GLU A 356 -57.86 3.23 36.37
N THR A 357 -58.09 2.00 36.83
CA THR A 357 -57.23 0.82 36.65
C THR A 357 -57.97 -0.16 35.74
N THR A 358 -57.34 -0.67 34.69
CA THR A 358 -57.81 -1.87 34.00
C THR A 358 -56.65 -2.75 33.54
N THR A 359 -56.60 -3.93 34.15
CA THR A 359 -55.84 -5.12 33.79
C THR A 359 -56.39 -5.71 32.50
N SER A 360 -55.53 -6.24 31.61
CA SER A 360 -55.88 -7.33 30.68
C SER A 360 -54.63 -8.05 30.15
N GLU A 361 -54.84 -9.34 29.90
CA GLU A 361 -53.89 -10.44 29.88
C GLU A 361 -53.02 -10.57 28.61
N ALA A 362 -51.97 -11.38 28.76
CA ALA A 362 -51.06 -11.83 27.72
C ALA A 362 -51.67 -12.97 26.90
N THR A 363 -51.50 -12.90 25.57
CA THR A 363 -51.80 -13.98 24.63
C THR A 363 -50.54 -14.34 23.86
N THR A 364 -50.17 -15.60 23.96
CA THR A 364 -49.07 -16.26 23.24
C THR A 364 -49.64 -16.85 21.96
N GLU A 365 -49.11 -16.49 20.79
CA GLU A 365 -49.29 -17.30 19.58
C GLU A 365 -48.00 -17.49 18.78
N THR A 366 -47.86 -18.74 18.39
CA THR A 366 -46.79 -19.47 17.73
C THR A 366 -46.55 -19.00 16.30
N SER A 367 -45.31 -19.06 15.84
CA SER A 367 -45.01 -19.08 14.39
C SER A 367 -44.00 -20.19 14.09
N THR A 368 -44.38 -20.97 13.09
CA THR A 368 -43.71 -22.14 12.53
C THR A 368 -42.50 -21.75 11.69
N THR A 369 -41.44 -22.55 11.72
CA THR A 369 -40.53 -22.67 10.56
C THR A 369 -39.95 -24.08 10.49
N ASN A 370 -40.13 -24.67 9.31
CA ASN A 370 -39.59 -25.95 8.88
C ASN A 370 -38.06 -25.97 8.98
N ASN A 371 -37.49 -27.09 9.42
CA ASN A 371 -36.21 -27.54 8.90
C ASN A 371 -36.19 -29.06 8.80
N ASN A 372 -36.11 -29.51 7.56
CA ASN A 372 -35.81 -30.86 7.14
C ASN A 372 -34.30 -31.01 7.10
N SER A 373 -33.72 -31.94 7.85
CA SER A 373 -32.43 -32.54 7.48
C SER A 373 -32.32 -33.94 8.07
N THR A 374 -32.19 -34.88 7.16
CA THR A 374 -32.15 -36.33 7.35
C THR A 374 -30.75 -36.77 7.77
N THR A 375 -30.66 -37.47 8.90
CA THR A 375 -29.56 -38.36 9.28
C THR A 375 -29.54 -39.57 8.36
N THR A 376 -28.38 -40.12 7.99
CA THR A 376 -28.05 -41.55 8.20
C THR A 376 -26.54 -41.75 8.07
N GLU A 377 -26.01 -42.42 9.08
CA GLU A 377 -24.66 -42.95 9.27
C GLU A 377 -24.33 -44.06 8.24
N THR A 378 -23.07 -44.49 8.15
CA THR A 378 -22.68 -45.91 8.38
C THR A 378 -21.16 -46.02 8.50
N ALA A 379 -20.75 -46.86 9.44
CA ALA A 379 -19.41 -47.06 9.99
C ALA A 379 -18.51 -48.10 9.29
N THR A 380 -17.30 -48.22 9.87
CA THR A 380 -16.40 -49.40 9.99
C THR A 380 -15.54 -49.79 8.77
N SER A 381 -14.27 -50.27 8.87
CA SER A 381 -13.42 -50.76 9.97
C SER A 381 -11.94 -50.91 9.53
N THR A 382 -10.99 -50.84 10.50
CA THR A 382 -9.68 -51.56 10.68
C THR A 382 -8.77 -51.93 9.47
N THR A 383 -7.44 -51.76 9.46
CA THR A 383 -6.36 -52.49 10.21
C THR A 383 -4.99 -51.87 9.77
N GLY A 384 -4.00 -51.56 10.62
CA GLY A 384 -2.89 -52.47 10.98
C GLY A 384 -1.47 -51.93 10.66
N THR A 385 -0.77 -51.45 11.70
CA THR A 385 0.64 -51.71 12.11
C THR A 385 1.83 -51.68 11.11
N SER A 386 2.84 -50.82 11.33
CA SER A 386 4.13 -51.19 11.98
C SER A 386 5.22 -50.10 11.91
N THR A 387 5.94 -50.00 13.02
CA THR A 387 7.13 -49.21 13.36
C THR A 387 8.42 -49.69 12.67
N THR A 388 9.42 -48.81 12.50
CA THR A 388 10.84 -49.12 12.77
C THR A 388 11.63 -47.83 13.08
N GLN A 389 12.25 -47.80 14.27
CA GLN A 389 13.33 -46.90 14.67
C GLN A 389 14.66 -47.37 14.07
N THR A 390 15.59 -46.45 13.79
CA THR A 390 17.02 -46.77 13.95
C THR A 390 17.79 -45.57 14.48
N LYS A 391 18.65 -45.87 15.45
CA LYS A 391 19.52 -45.03 16.26
C LYS A 391 20.97 -45.32 15.86
N ALA A 392 21.81 -44.30 15.73
CA ALA A 392 23.27 -44.38 15.90
C ALA A 392 23.78 -42.94 16.21
N THR A 393 24.21 -42.63 17.43
CA THR A 393 25.53 -42.87 18.07
C THR A 393 26.57 -41.79 17.77
N VAL A 394 26.77 -40.98 18.82
CA VAL A 394 27.91 -40.18 19.30
C VAL A 394 29.29 -40.47 18.67
N SER A 395 30.02 -39.39 18.34
CA SER A 395 31.46 -39.30 18.63
C SER A 395 31.85 -37.86 18.96
N GLN A 396 32.42 -37.72 20.16
CA GLN A 396 33.10 -36.53 20.67
C GLN A 396 34.49 -36.43 20.01
N THR A 397 34.99 -35.22 19.78
CA THR A 397 36.42 -34.93 19.89
C THR A 397 36.59 -33.51 20.43
N ASN A 398 37.46 -33.40 21.42
CA ASN A 398 37.73 -32.24 22.25
C ASN A 398 39.05 -31.56 21.78
N VAL A 399 39.06 -30.21 21.81
CA VAL A 399 40.17 -29.30 22.22
C VAL A 399 41.27 -28.99 21.15
N PRO A 400 41.96 -27.81 21.13
CA PRO A 400 41.89 -26.60 21.97
C PRO A 400 41.68 -25.23 21.28
N THR A 401 41.40 -24.25 22.14
CA THR A 401 41.54 -22.79 22.12
C THR A 401 42.82 -22.19 21.52
N THR A 402 42.70 -21.03 20.85
CA THR A 402 43.57 -19.81 20.84
C THR A 402 43.18 -18.98 19.60
N THR A 403 43.23 -17.65 19.45
CA THR A 403 43.60 -16.47 20.25
C THR A 403 43.03 -15.27 19.50
N ASN A 404 42.58 -14.25 20.25
CA ASN A 404 42.24 -12.92 19.73
C ASN A 404 43.40 -12.29 18.94
N ILE A 405 43.13 -11.79 17.75
CA ILE A 405 43.92 -10.69 17.16
C ILE A 405 42.96 -9.63 16.61
N THR A 406 42.89 -8.54 17.36
CA THR A 406 42.41 -7.24 16.92
C THR A 406 43.43 -6.66 15.94
N THR A 407 43.03 -6.38 14.71
CA THR A 407 43.82 -5.52 13.80
C THR A 407 42.96 -4.37 13.33
N THR A 408 43.17 -3.22 13.98
CA THR A 408 42.72 -1.91 13.54
C THR A 408 43.39 -1.59 12.20
N SER A 409 42.63 -1.52 11.11
CA SER A 409 43.06 -0.82 9.89
C SER A 409 42.18 0.41 9.68
N LYS A 410 42.86 1.56 9.75
CA LYS A 410 42.34 2.87 9.37
C LYS A 410 42.01 2.82 7.88
N GLN A 411 40.75 3.01 7.51
CA GLN A 411 40.41 3.42 6.15
C GLN A 411 39.79 4.81 6.12
N VAL A 412 40.48 5.63 5.34
CA VAL A 412 40.23 7.03 5.04
C VAL A 412 38.91 7.18 4.30
N THR A 413 38.01 8.00 4.84
CA THR A 413 36.77 8.43 4.21
C THR A 413 37.06 9.32 3.00
N LYS A 414 36.93 8.76 1.79
CA LYS A 414 36.74 9.57 0.57
C LYS A 414 35.25 9.91 0.44
N GLN A 415 34.92 11.17 0.78
CA GLN A 415 33.63 11.77 0.49
C GLN A 415 33.33 11.70 -1.02
N LYS A 416 32.29 10.95 -1.40
CA LYS A 416 31.63 11.13 -2.70
C LYS A 416 30.68 12.32 -2.58
N ALA A 417 30.96 13.38 -3.35
CA ALA A 417 30.07 14.51 -3.51
C ALA A 417 28.74 14.06 -4.13
N LYS A 418 27.62 14.31 -3.44
CA LYS A 418 26.27 14.23 -4.01
C LYS A 418 26.11 15.38 -5.01
N PHE A 419 25.93 15.05 -6.29
CA PHE A 419 25.47 16.00 -7.29
C PHE A 419 23.95 16.17 -7.10
N VAL A 420 23.54 17.28 -6.50
CA VAL A 420 22.12 17.66 -6.39
C VAL A 420 21.80 18.55 -7.59
N LEU A 421 20.86 18.13 -8.43
CA LEU A 421 20.28 18.96 -9.49
C LEU A 421 19.46 20.10 -8.84
N PRO A 422 19.52 21.34 -9.35
CA PRO A 422 18.73 22.44 -8.82
C PRO A 422 17.24 22.21 -9.06
N SER A 423 16.45 22.38 -7.99
CA SER A 423 14.99 22.44 -8.03
C SER A 423 14.56 23.74 -8.74
N THR A 424 14.21 23.66 -10.02
CA THR A 424 13.57 24.77 -10.75
C THR A 424 12.07 24.60 -10.70
N GLY A 425 11.46 25.07 -9.61
CA GLY A 425 10.00 25.07 -9.44
C GLY A 425 9.41 26.31 -8.77
N GLU A 426 10.22 27.15 -8.11
CA GLU A 426 9.68 28.18 -7.21
C GLU A 426 9.98 29.65 -7.61
N GLN A 427 10.70 29.89 -8.71
CA GLN A 427 11.02 31.26 -9.17
C GLN A 427 10.32 31.73 -10.45
N ALA A 428 9.56 30.87 -11.13
CA ALA A 428 8.86 31.26 -12.37
C ALA A 428 7.59 32.11 -12.13
N GLY A 429 6.95 32.00 -10.96
CA GLY A 429 5.70 32.70 -10.66
C GLY A 429 5.86 34.20 -10.36
N LEU A 430 6.99 34.61 -9.78
CA LEU A 430 7.25 36.01 -9.40
C LEU A 430 7.77 36.87 -10.56
N LEU A 431 8.43 36.27 -11.56
CA LEU A 431 8.89 36.98 -12.75
C LEU A 431 7.78 37.21 -13.78
N LEU A 432 6.83 36.28 -13.92
CA LEU A 432 5.70 36.43 -14.86
C LEU A 432 4.71 37.52 -14.42
N THR A 433 4.48 37.67 -13.12
CA THR A 433 3.58 38.69 -12.57
C THR A 433 4.16 40.11 -12.66
N THR A 434 5.48 40.25 -12.47
CA THR A 434 6.18 41.54 -12.60
C THR A 434 6.29 42.01 -14.05
N VAL A 435 6.56 41.11 -15.01
CA VAL A 435 6.55 41.44 -16.45
C VAL A 435 5.15 41.80 -16.94
N GLY A 436 4.10 41.10 -16.46
CA GLY A 436 2.71 41.39 -16.82
C GLY A 436 2.25 42.80 -16.40
N LEU A 437 2.62 43.25 -15.20
CA LEU A 437 2.28 44.59 -14.70
C LEU A 437 2.98 45.71 -15.49
N VAL A 438 4.23 45.50 -15.92
CA VAL A 438 4.98 46.47 -16.72
C VAL A 438 4.36 46.64 -18.10
N ILE A 439 3.93 45.55 -18.75
CA ILE A 439 3.29 45.61 -20.08
C ILE A 439 1.96 46.38 -20.02
N VAL A 440 1.14 46.15 -18.98
CA VAL A 440 -0.13 46.87 -18.80
C VAL A 440 0.10 48.36 -18.52
N ALA A 441 1.12 48.70 -17.72
CA ALA A 441 1.46 50.09 -17.44
C ALA A 441 1.96 50.83 -18.70
N VAL A 442 2.82 50.20 -19.50
CA VAL A 442 3.33 50.79 -20.75
C VAL A 442 2.22 50.93 -21.79
N ALA A 443 1.36 49.93 -21.95
CA ALA A 443 0.21 49.99 -22.85
C ALA A 443 -0.80 51.07 -22.42
N GLY A 444 -1.04 51.22 -21.11
CA GLY A 444 -1.89 52.26 -20.54
C GLY A 444 -1.37 53.68 -20.79
N VAL A 445 -0.06 53.90 -20.62
CA VAL A 445 0.58 55.20 -20.90
C VAL A 445 0.57 55.52 -22.40
N TYR A 446 0.79 54.52 -23.26
CA TYR A 446 0.74 54.67 -24.72
C TYR A 446 -0.68 55.03 -25.22
N PHE A 447 -1.71 54.36 -24.70
CA PHE A 447 -3.11 54.68 -25.02
C PHE A 447 -3.57 56.03 -24.48
N TYR A 448 -3.04 56.46 -23.33
CA TYR A 448 -3.36 57.76 -22.75
C TYR A 448 -2.74 58.92 -23.54
N ARG A 449 -1.53 58.74 -24.08
CA ARG A 449 -0.85 59.75 -24.91
C ARG A 449 -1.42 59.87 -26.32
N THR A 450 -2.03 58.82 -26.87
CA THR A 450 -2.62 58.83 -28.23
C THR A 450 -4.05 59.35 -28.30
N ARG A 451 -4.67 59.66 -27.15
CA ARG A 451 -6.03 60.24 -27.03
C ARG A 451 -6.07 61.71 -26.59
N ARG A 452 -4.93 62.41 -26.64
CA ARG A 452 -4.87 63.87 -26.45
C ARG A 452 -4.68 64.59 -27.76
#